data_AF-A0A8T5RQU3-F1
#
_entry.id   AF-A0A8T5RQU3-F1
#
_cell.length_a   1.000
_cell.length_b   1.000
_cell.length_c   1.000
_cell.angle_alpha   90.00
_cell.angle_beta   90.00
_cell.angle_gamma   90.00
#
_symmetry.space_group_name_H-M   'P 1'
#
loop_
_entity.id
_entity.type
_entity.pdbx_description
1 polymer ?
#
loop_
_entity_poly.entity_id
_entity_poly.type
_entity_poly.pdbx_seq_one_letter_code
_entity_poly.pdbx_strand_id
1 'polypeptide(L)'
;MREKDKHIESKIEKYEKGIENKEERSLSKSTNLNEISKKEDVELGIPSIPEPPKKEDRLSINSPDLAPDVLARIKKVESPDIKVVLVNCERCNAVIPIPIPKQLVLESELPIVPISFVHKNLESEDKHCITIHLDHDFDIRRQRLSDVVISSG
;
A
#
# COMPACT_ATOMS: atom_id res chain seq x y z
N MET A 1 7.31 -44.62 10.14
CA MET A 1 8.16 -43.62 10.83
C MET A 1 9.49 -43.57 10.07
N ARG A 2 9.97 -42.37 9.70
CA ARG A 2 11.37 -42.04 9.31
C ARG A 2 11.83 -42.35 7.88
N GLU A 3 11.43 -41.54 6.90
CA GLU A 3 12.26 -41.31 5.69
C GLU A 3 12.24 -39.86 5.16
N LYS A 4 11.30 -39.01 5.61
CA LYS A 4 11.24 -37.59 5.16
C LYS A 4 12.06 -36.62 6.04
N ASP A 5 12.51 -37.05 7.20
CA ASP A 5 13.22 -36.19 8.16
C ASP A 5 14.71 -36.02 7.86
N LYS A 6 15.33 -36.95 7.09
CA LYS A 6 16.77 -36.91 6.79
C LYS A 6 17.17 -35.83 5.77
N HIS A 7 16.22 -35.30 5.01
CA HIS A 7 16.53 -34.35 3.93
C HIS A 7 16.55 -32.88 4.40
N ILE A 8 16.00 -32.60 5.58
CA ILE A 8 15.94 -31.27 6.19
C ILE A 8 17.20 -31.01 7.03
N GLU A 9 17.68 -32.01 7.78
CA GLU A 9 18.90 -31.91 8.59
C GLU A 9 20.15 -31.61 7.74
N SER A 10 20.25 -32.17 6.53
CA SER A 10 21.41 -31.94 5.65
C SER A 10 21.46 -30.53 5.02
N LYS A 11 20.37 -29.76 5.08
CA LYS A 11 20.31 -28.38 4.56
C LYS A 11 20.63 -27.34 5.62
N ILE A 12 20.32 -27.61 6.89
CA ILE A 12 20.63 -26.74 8.03
C ILE A 12 22.15 -26.75 8.27
N GLU A 13 22.80 -27.92 8.19
CA GLU A 13 24.24 -28.07 8.41
C GLU A 13 25.13 -27.38 7.34
N LYS A 14 24.56 -27.07 6.17
CA LYS A 14 25.25 -26.28 5.12
C LYS A 14 25.09 -24.77 5.31
N TYR A 15 24.09 -24.33 6.07
CA TYR A 15 23.83 -22.92 6.33
C TYR A 15 24.61 -22.41 7.55
N GLU A 16 24.88 -23.28 8.53
CA GLU A 16 25.58 -22.91 9.77
C GLU A 16 27.11 -22.85 9.61
N LYS A 17 27.70 -23.58 8.65
CA LYS A 17 29.14 -23.49 8.32
C LYS A 17 29.55 -22.22 7.57
N GLY A 18 28.61 -21.35 7.19
CA GLY A 18 28.88 -20.11 6.47
C GLY A 18 29.07 -18.87 7.36
N ILE A 19 28.85 -18.98 8.68
CA ILE A 19 28.70 -17.82 9.57
C ILE A 19 29.93 -17.58 10.47
N GLU A 20 30.85 -18.54 10.60
CA GLU A 20 31.96 -18.45 11.57
C GLU A 20 33.28 -17.82 11.09
N ASN A 21 33.32 -17.15 9.93
CA ASN A 21 34.55 -16.48 9.49
C ASN A 21 34.30 -15.07 8.97
N LYS A 22 34.23 -14.10 9.88
CA LYS A 22 34.83 -12.74 9.75
C LYS A 22 34.39 -11.83 10.91
N GLU A 23 34.84 -12.16 12.11
CA GLU A 23 35.12 -11.15 13.13
C GLU A 23 36.63 -11.10 13.34
N GLU A 24 37.25 -9.98 13.00
CA GLU A 24 38.12 -9.19 13.88
C GLU A 24 39.08 -8.28 13.11
N ARG A 25 39.28 -7.09 13.71
CA ARG A 25 40.23 -5.99 13.41
C ARG A 25 39.71 -4.95 12.41
N SER A 26 39.66 -3.66 12.71
CA SER A 26 40.25 -2.90 13.81
C SER A 26 39.69 -1.47 13.88
N LEU A 27 39.70 -0.94 15.09
CA LEU A 27 39.52 0.45 15.53
C LEU A 27 40.02 1.57 14.59
N SER A 28 39.29 2.69 14.66
CA SER A 28 39.72 4.09 14.52
C SER A 28 40.08 4.65 13.13
N LYS A 29 39.19 5.52 12.60
CA LYS A 29 39.50 6.94 12.37
C LYS A 29 38.28 7.71 11.87
N SER A 30 37.82 8.64 12.68
CA SER A 30 37.05 9.81 12.26
C SER A 30 37.85 10.61 11.23
N THR A 31 37.35 10.75 10.00
CA THR A 31 37.68 11.88 9.11
C THR A 31 36.71 11.93 7.94
N ASN A 32 35.89 13.00 7.93
CA ASN A 32 35.33 13.70 6.77
C ASN A 32 35.15 12.93 5.45
N LEU A 33 33.92 12.46 5.19
CA LEU A 33 33.49 11.87 3.92
C LEU A 33 32.93 12.92 2.93
N ASN A 34 33.23 14.21 3.12
CA ASN A 34 32.65 15.31 2.36
C ASN A 34 33.53 15.88 1.22
N GLU A 35 34.70 15.31 0.95
CA GLU A 35 35.62 15.91 -0.04
C GLU A 35 35.91 15.08 -1.30
N ILE A 36 35.44 13.83 -1.41
CA ILE A 36 35.77 12.99 -2.58
C ILE A 36 34.72 13.08 -3.70
N SER A 37 33.48 13.47 -3.44
CA SER A 37 32.39 13.34 -4.42
C SER A 37 32.19 14.53 -5.37
N LYS A 38 33.13 15.48 -5.50
CA LYS A 38 32.89 16.75 -6.22
C LYS A 38 33.76 17.03 -7.45
N LYS A 39 34.66 16.13 -7.86
CA LYS A 39 35.63 16.46 -8.92
C LYS A 39 35.62 15.58 -10.17
N GLU A 40 34.80 14.53 -10.24
CA GLU A 40 34.84 13.61 -11.40
C GLU A 40 33.56 13.61 -12.26
N ASP A 41 32.49 14.29 -11.86
CA ASP A 41 31.19 14.26 -12.58
C ASP A 41 30.98 15.39 -13.61
N VAL A 42 32.00 16.22 -13.89
CA VAL A 42 31.83 17.44 -14.71
C VAL A 42 32.31 17.28 -16.17
N GLU A 43 32.95 16.17 -16.55
CA GLU A 43 33.47 15.98 -17.92
C GLU A 43 32.59 15.14 -18.86
N LEU A 44 31.54 14.51 -18.35
CA LEU A 44 30.54 13.87 -19.20
C LEU A 44 29.37 14.84 -19.25
N GLY A 45 29.08 15.43 -20.42
CA GLY A 45 27.99 16.39 -20.64
C GLY A 45 26.59 15.80 -20.44
N ILE A 46 26.32 15.28 -19.25
CA ILE A 46 25.05 14.71 -18.83
C ILE A 46 24.15 15.90 -18.50
N PRO A 47 23.08 16.15 -19.28
CA PRO A 47 22.15 17.20 -18.95
C PRO A 47 21.46 16.87 -17.63
N SER A 48 21.32 17.86 -16.75
CA SER A 48 20.60 17.73 -15.49
C SER A 48 19.16 17.27 -15.76
N ILE A 49 18.77 16.11 -15.22
CA ILE A 49 17.40 15.62 -15.35
C ILE A 49 16.50 16.54 -14.52
N PRO A 50 15.41 17.10 -15.09
CA PRO A 50 14.46 17.90 -14.31
C PRO A 50 13.83 17.04 -13.22
N GLU A 51 13.65 17.62 -12.03
CA GLU A 51 12.98 16.91 -10.94
C GLU A 51 11.57 16.48 -11.38
N PRO A 52 11.17 15.21 -11.13
CA PRO A 52 9.83 14.76 -11.45
C PRO A 52 8.81 15.60 -10.67
N PRO A 53 7.70 16.00 -11.31
CA PRO A 53 6.68 16.81 -10.67
C PRO A 53 6.17 16.06 -9.42
N LYS A 54 6.32 16.69 -8.25
CA LYS A 54 5.81 16.16 -6.98
C LYS A 54 4.29 16.08 -7.12
N LYS A 55 3.74 14.86 -7.08
CA LYS A 55 2.29 14.66 -7.01
C LYS A 55 1.83 15.09 -5.63
N GLU A 56 1.45 16.36 -5.51
CA GLU A 56 0.71 16.86 -4.36
C GLU A 56 -0.75 16.62 -4.66
N ASP A 57 -1.30 15.54 -4.10
CA ASP A 57 -2.69 15.47 -3.66
C ASP A 57 -2.90 14.13 -2.95
N ARG A 58 -2.39 14.07 -1.72
CA ARG A 58 -2.95 13.14 -0.75
C ARG A 58 -4.15 13.85 -0.15
N LEU A 59 -5.35 13.44 -0.55
CA LEU A 59 -6.60 13.88 0.07
C LEU A 59 -6.55 13.53 1.57
N SER A 60 -6.11 14.48 2.38
CA SER A 60 -6.13 14.36 3.84
C SER A 60 -7.55 14.68 4.31
N ILE A 61 -7.97 14.02 5.39
CA ILE A 61 -9.32 14.12 5.99
C ILE A 61 -9.73 15.57 6.36
N ASN A 62 -8.80 16.52 6.33
CA ASN A 62 -9.02 17.94 6.64
C ASN A 62 -9.09 18.86 5.40
N SER A 63 -9.20 18.33 4.18
CA SER A 63 -9.36 19.17 2.99
C SER A 63 -10.73 19.89 3.02
N PRO A 64 -10.78 21.22 2.91
CA PRO A 64 -12.02 22.01 2.99
C PRO A 64 -13.03 21.72 1.86
N ASP A 65 -12.64 20.97 0.82
CA ASP A 65 -13.50 20.58 -0.31
C ASP A 65 -14.31 19.28 -0.10
N LEU A 66 -14.22 18.64 1.07
CA LEU A 66 -15.10 17.51 1.37
C LEU A 66 -16.52 18.01 1.61
N ALA A 67 -17.41 17.73 0.67
CA ALA A 67 -18.82 18.11 0.74
C ALA A 67 -19.42 17.69 2.12
N PRO A 68 -20.20 18.56 2.77
CA PRO A 68 -20.70 18.32 4.14
C PRO A 68 -21.53 17.03 4.25
N ASP A 69 -22.14 16.58 3.15
CA ASP A 69 -22.87 15.31 3.07
C ASP A 69 -21.93 14.10 3.24
N VAL A 70 -20.72 14.12 2.67
CA VAL A 70 -19.75 13.03 2.80
C VAL A 70 -19.29 12.92 4.25
N LEU A 71 -18.98 14.04 4.91
CA LEU A 71 -18.60 14.07 6.33
C LEU A 71 -19.72 13.54 7.23
N ALA A 72 -20.98 13.87 6.94
CA ALA A 72 -22.13 13.34 7.67
C ALA A 72 -22.29 11.82 7.50
N ARG A 73 -22.02 11.29 6.31
CA ARG A 73 -22.04 9.84 6.03
C ARG A 73 -20.92 9.10 6.76
N ILE A 74 -19.71 9.65 6.79
CA ILE A 74 -18.56 9.07 7.52
C ILE A 74 -18.92 8.94 9.01
N LYS A 75 -19.36 10.03 9.65
CA LYS A 75 -19.67 10.04 11.08
C LYS A 75 -20.79 9.08 11.49
N LYS A 76 -21.70 8.73 10.57
CA LYS A 76 -22.78 7.77 10.85
C LYS A 76 -22.31 6.32 10.85
N VAL A 77 -21.23 6.01 10.15
CA VAL A 77 -20.79 4.63 9.89
C VAL A 77 -19.48 4.31 10.60
N GLU A 78 -18.68 5.33 10.93
CA GLU A 78 -17.43 5.15 11.65
C GLU A 78 -17.69 4.65 13.08
N SER A 79 -17.05 3.54 13.41
CA SER A 79 -17.11 2.92 14.73
C SER A 79 -15.73 2.38 15.12
N PRO A 80 -15.51 1.97 16.38
CA PRO A 80 -14.25 1.37 16.80
C PRO A 80 -13.84 0.16 15.94
N ASP A 81 -14.82 -0.56 15.38
CA ASP A 81 -14.60 -1.79 14.60
C ASP A 81 -14.66 -1.56 13.09
N ILE A 82 -15.15 -0.40 12.65
CA ILE A 82 -15.34 -0.06 11.23
C ILE A 82 -14.48 1.15 10.88
N LYS A 83 -13.54 0.96 9.95
CA LYS A 83 -12.80 2.05 9.33
C LYS A 83 -13.51 2.47 8.05
N VAL A 84 -13.71 3.78 7.86
CA VAL A 84 -14.22 4.31 6.59
C VAL A 84 -13.05 4.76 5.72
N VAL A 85 -13.00 4.25 4.48
CA VAL A 85 -12.02 4.61 3.47
C VAL A 85 -12.72 5.39 2.36
N LEU A 86 -12.16 6.52 1.94
CA LEU A 86 -12.71 7.36 0.89
C LEU A 86 -12.13 6.98 -0.46
N VAL A 87 -13.00 6.67 -1.41
CA VAL A 87 -12.60 6.16 -2.73
C VAL A 87 -13.27 6.97 -3.82
N ASN A 88 -12.51 7.42 -4.81
CA ASN A 88 -13.08 8.16 -5.94
C ASN A 88 -13.69 7.17 -6.95
N CYS A 89 -14.99 7.25 -7.22
CA CYS A 89 -15.60 6.48 -8.29
C CYS A 89 -15.62 7.28 -9.59
N GLU A 90 -14.78 6.90 -10.56
CA GLU A 90 -14.66 7.55 -11.87
C GLU A 90 -15.96 7.46 -12.70
N ARG A 91 -16.81 6.46 -12.45
CA ARG A 91 -18.10 6.34 -13.15
C ARG A 91 -19.17 7.28 -12.59
N CYS A 92 -19.14 7.53 -11.28
CA CYS A 92 -20.05 8.47 -10.63
C CYS A 92 -19.50 9.90 -10.59
N ASN A 93 -18.21 10.10 -10.89
CA ASN A 93 -17.47 11.33 -10.61
C ASN A 93 -17.67 11.83 -9.17
N ALA A 94 -17.68 10.89 -8.21
CA ALA A 94 -18.00 11.16 -6.81
C ALA A 94 -17.12 10.38 -5.85
N VAL A 95 -16.86 10.96 -4.67
CA VAL A 95 -16.15 10.29 -3.57
C VAL A 95 -17.13 9.43 -2.79
N ILE A 96 -16.84 8.13 -2.73
CA ILE A 96 -17.66 7.12 -2.08
C ILE A 96 -17.00 6.71 -0.76
N PRO A 97 -17.69 6.88 0.39
CA PRO A 97 -17.22 6.34 1.66
C PRO A 97 -17.50 4.83 1.73
N ILE A 98 -16.44 4.03 1.79
CA ILE A 98 -16.54 2.57 1.90
C ILE A 98 -16.26 2.16 3.35
N PRO A 99 -17.23 1.54 4.04
CA PRO A 99 -17.03 1.02 5.39
C PRO A 99 -16.34 -0.35 5.35
N ILE A 100 -15.28 -0.49 6.15
CA ILE A 100 -14.41 -1.67 6.14
C ILE A 100 -14.29 -2.18 7.58
N PRO A 101 -14.74 -3.42 7.86
CA PRO A 101 -14.48 -4.07 9.13
C PRO A 101 -12.97 -4.21 9.36
N LYS A 102 -12.46 -3.67 10.47
CA LYS A 102 -11.02 -3.66 10.74
C LYS A 102 -10.43 -5.06 10.84
N GLN A 103 -11.18 -5.99 11.43
CA GLN A 103 -10.78 -7.40 11.58
C GLN A 103 -10.43 -8.04 10.24
N LEU A 104 -11.20 -7.80 9.17
CA LEU A 104 -10.95 -8.38 7.84
C LEU A 104 -9.58 -7.98 7.27
N VAL A 105 -9.10 -6.79 7.62
CA VAL A 105 -7.83 -6.26 7.11
C VAL A 105 -6.68 -6.62 8.05
N LEU A 106 -6.86 -6.46 9.37
CA LEU A 106 -5.81 -6.67 10.36
C LEU A 106 -5.47 -8.15 10.58
N GLU A 107 -6.44 -9.04 10.43
CA GLU A 107 -6.26 -10.49 10.64
C GLU A 107 -5.87 -11.23 9.34
N SER A 108 -5.82 -10.52 8.20
CA SER A 108 -5.46 -11.14 6.93
C SER A 108 -4.00 -11.58 6.92
N GLU A 109 -3.73 -12.78 6.40
CA GLU A 109 -2.36 -13.24 6.12
C GLU A 109 -1.77 -12.54 4.89
N LEU A 110 -2.61 -11.92 4.06
CA LEU A 110 -2.19 -11.23 2.85
C LEU A 110 -1.68 -9.84 3.23
N PRO A 111 -0.47 -9.43 2.78
CA PRO A 111 0.04 -8.09 3.03
C PRO A 111 -0.80 -6.99 2.34
N ILE A 112 -1.59 -7.40 1.34
CA ILE A 112 -2.51 -6.53 0.61
C ILE A 112 -3.85 -7.28 0.50
N VAL A 113 -4.89 -6.71 1.08
CA VAL A 113 -6.23 -7.29 1.19
C VAL A 113 -7.15 -6.66 0.14
N PRO A 114 -7.69 -7.45 -0.82
CA PRO A 114 -8.67 -6.97 -1.77
C PRO A 114 -10.06 -6.90 -1.12
N ILE A 115 -10.67 -5.73 -1.12
CA ILE A 115 -12.04 -5.50 -0.66
C ILE A 115 -12.87 -5.02 -1.84
N SER A 116 -13.95 -5.75 -2.14
CA SER A 116 -14.90 -5.41 -3.19
C SER A 116 -16.18 -4.84 -2.59
N PHE A 117 -16.61 -3.70 -3.08
CA PHE A 117 -17.80 -2.99 -2.64
C PHE A 117 -18.67 -2.63 -3.84
N VAL A 118 -19.92 -3.06 -3.81
CA VAL A 118 -20.89 -2.72 -4.87
C VAL A 118 -21.68 -1.50 -4.41
N HIS A 119 -21.70 -0.46 -5.23
CA HIS A 119 -22.57 0.69 -5.00
C HIS A 119 -23.41 1.03 -6.23
N LYS A 120 -24.49 1.76 -5.98
CA LYS A 120 -25.44 2.22 -7.00
C LYS A 120 -25.23 3.71 -7.21
N ASN A 121 -25.16 4.14 -8.48
CA ASN A 121 -25.28 5.55 -8.83
C ASN A 121 -26.74 5.96 -8.65
N LEU A 122 -26.98 7.01 -7.86
CA LEU A 122 -28.31 7.55 -7.63
C LEU A 122 -28.86 8.27 -8.87
N GLU A 123 -27.99 8.77 -9.75
CA GLU A 123 -28.39 9.53 -10.94
C GLU A 123 -28.76 8.64 -12.13
N SER A 124 -28.00 7.55 -12.36
CA SER A 124 -28.13 6.71 -13.55
C SER A 124 -28.66 5.30 -13.29
N GLU A 125 -29.00 4.99 -12.04
CA GLU A 125 -29.32 3.63 -11.55
C GLU A 125 -28.26 2.55 -11.80
N ASP A 126 -27.11 2.91 -12.35
CA ASP A 126 -26.00 2.01 -12.66
C ASP A 126 -25.41 1.41 -11.38
N LYS A 127 -25.01 0.13 -11.45
CA LYS A 127 -24.33 -0.56 -10.35
C LYS A 127 -22.93 -0.93 -10.79
N HIS A 128 -21.95 -0.56 -9.98
CA HIS A 128 -20.57 -0.92 -10.23
C HIS A 128 -19.89 -1.39 -8.96
N CYS A 129 -18.92 -2.27 -9.16
CA CYS A 129 -18.09 -2.81 -8.10
C CYS A 129 -16.77 -2.04 -8.07
N ILE A 130 -16.47 -1.44 -6.92
CA ILE A 130 -15.16 -0.91 -6.61
C ILE A 130 -14.38 -1.99 -5.88
N THR A 131 -13.24 -2.39 -6.43
CA THR A 131 -12.29 -3.27 -5.73
C THR A 131 -11.06 -2.46 -5.32
N ILE A 132 -10.89 -2.27 -4.02
CA ILE A 132 -9.72 -1.61 -3.42
C ILE A 132 -8.78 -2.64 -2.84
N HIS A 133 -7.49 -2.39 -2.96
CA HIS A 133 -6.42 -3.21 -2.39
C HIS A 133 -5.80 -2.41 -1.26
N LEU A 134 -6.02 -2.86 -0.03
CA LEU A 134 -5.61 -2.17 1.19
C LEU A 134 -4.43 -2.89 1.82
N ASP A 135 -3.55 -2.14 2.47
CA ASP A 135 -2.62 -2.74 3.43
C ASP A 135 -3.21 -2.74 4.85
N HIS A 136 -2.43 -3.21 5.82
CA HIS A 136 -2.82 -3.25 7.23
C HIS A 136 -2.97 -1.86 7.88
N ASP A 137 -2.48 -0.80 7.23
CA ASP A 137 -2.66 0.60 7.65
C ASP A 137 -3.94 1.23 7.05
N PHE A 138 -4.71 0.45 6.28
CA PHE A 138 -5.90 0.89 5.53
C PHE A 138 -5.60 1.89 4.42
N ASP A 139 -4.35 1.96 3.95
CA ASP A 139 -3.96 2.77 2.80
C ASP A 139 -4.33 2.05 1.50
N ILE A 140 -4.95 2.79 0.57
CA ILE A 140 -5.29 2.27 -0.75
C ILE A 140 -4.02 2.17 -1.59
N ARG A 141 -3.61 0.95 -1.91
CA ARG A 141 -2.49 0.66 -2.81
C ARG A 141 -2.90 0.61 -4.27
N ARG A 142 -4.10 0.07 -4.54
CA ARG A 142 -4.69 0.01 -5.88
C ARG A 142 -6.21 0.07 -5.81
N GLN A 143 -6.82 0.57 -6.88
CA GLN A 143 -8.25 0.60 -7.08
C GLN A 143 -8.59 0.06 -8.47
N ARG A 144 -9.69 -0.68 -8.58
CA ARG A 144 -10.28 -1.12 -9.85
C ARG A 144 -11.79 -0.90 -9.82
N LEU A 145 -12.33 -0.58 -10.98
CA LEU A 145 -13.77 -0.51 -11.21
C LEU A 145 -14.19 -1.67 -12.11
N SER A 146 -15.33 -2.28 -11.84
CA SER A 146 -15.84 -3.43 -12.59
C SER A 146 -17.35 -3.34 -12.78
N ASP A 147 -17.80 -3.81 -13.93
CA ASP A 147 -19.21 -3.97 -14.25
C ASP A 147 -19.84 -5.06 -13.38
N VAL A 148 -21.08 -4.83 -12.94
CA VAL A 148 -21.87 -5.79 -12.18
C VAL A 148 -22.98 -6.32 -13.08
N VAL A 149 -22.85 -7.58 -13.50
CA VAL A 149 -23.90 -8.28 -14.24
C VAL A 149 -24.77 -9.06 -13.26
N ILE A 150 -26.05 -8.68 -13.15
CA ILE A 150 -27.03 -9.40 -12.32
C ILE A 150 -27.85 -10.28 -13.25
N SER A 151 -27.70 -11.60 -13.14
CA SER A 151 -28.57 -12.55 -13.82
C SER A 151 -29.73 -12.90 -12.89
N SER A 152 -30.95 -12.51 -13.26
CA SER A 152 -32.18 -13.02 -12.65
C SER A 152 -32.53 -14.35 -13.32
N GLY A 153 -32.39 -15.46 -12.58
CA GLY A 153 -32.89 -16.78 -12.99
C GLY A 153 -34.35 -16.99 -12.64
#